data_AF-A0A0S8A408-F1
#
_entry.id   AF-A0A0S8A408-F1
#
_cell.length_a   1.000
_cell.length_b   1.000
_cell.length_c   1.000
_cell.angle_alpha   90.00
_cell.angle_beta   90.00
_cell.angle_gamma   90.00
#
_symmetry.space_group_name_H-M   'P 1'
#
loop_
_entity.id
_entity.type
_entity.pdbx_description
1 polymer ?
#
loop_
_entity_poly.entity_id
_entity_poly.type
_entity_poly.pdbx_seq_one_letter_code
_entity_poly.pdbx_strand_id
1 'polypeptide(L)' 'MTKNFLFAGLLLVIAMSACSSRQAYEAMQTRERNECLTVPESQYQECMERTTRSYDEFSRERENLKK' A
#
# COMPACT_ATOMS: atom_id res chain seq x y z
N MET A 1 0.13 -39.81 -5.62
CA MET A 1 0.47 -38.90 -4.49
C MET A 1 1.01 -37.55 -4.96
N THR A 2 1.77 -37.46 -6.05
CA THR A 2 2.34 -36.20 -6.58
C THR A 2 1.30 -35.15 -7.03
N LYS A 3 0.16 -35.59 -7.57
CA LYS A 3 -0.91 -34.71 -8.08
C LYS A 3 -1.56 -33.84 -6.98
N ASN A 4 -1.67 -34.35 -5.76
CA ASN A 4 -2.19 -33.60 -4.61
C ASN A 4 -1.20 -32.53 -4.13
N PHE A 5 0.10 -32.81 -4.18
CA PHE A 5 1.15 -31.85 -3.85
C PHE A 5 1.22 -30.71 -4.87
N LEU A 6 1.01 -31.00 -6.16
CA LEU A 6 0.92 -29.98 -7.20
C LEU A 6 -0.31 -29.07 -7.01
N PHE A 7 -1.45 -29.65 -6.63
CA PHE A 7 -2.65 -28.87 -6.31
C PHE A 7 -2.46 -27.98 -5.07
N ALA A 8 -1.82 -28.49 -4.02
CA ALA A 8 -1.50 -27.72 -2.83
C ALA A 8 -0.53 -26.57 -3.13
N GLY A 9 0.49 -26.82 -3.97
CA GLY A 9 1.42 -25.79 -4.42
C GLY A 9 0.74 -24.69 -5.23
N LEU A 10 -0.19 -25.04 -6.13
CA LEU A 10 -0.94 -24.07 -6.93
C LEU A 10 -1.84 -23.16 -6.07
N LEU A 11 -2.52 -23.73 -5.07
CA LEU A 11 -3.35 -22.96 -4.14
C LEU A 11 -2.52 -21.97 -3.31
N LEU A 12 -1.30 -22.36 -2.91
CA LEU A 12 -0.39 -21.49 -2.16
C LEU A 12 0.02 -20.24 -2.97
N VAL A 13 0.32 -20.41 -4.27
CA VAL A 13 0.71 -19.30 -5.16
C VAL A 13 -0.44 -18.29 -5.36
N ILE A 14 -1.68 -18.78 -5.48
CA ILE A 14 -2.87 -17.92 -5.60
C ILE A 14 -3.15 -17.18 -4.28
N ALA A 15 -2.88 -17.80 -3.13
CA ALA A 15 -3.04 -17.12 -1.84
C ALA A 15 -2.03 -15.98 -1.65
N MET A 16 -0.83 -16.08 -2.23
CA MET A 16 0.20 -15.03 -2.13
C MET A 16 -0.09 -13.81 -3.02
N SER A 17 -0.91 -13.92 -4.07
CA SER A 17 -1.31 -12.76 -4.89
C SER A 17 -2.42 -11.91 -4.26
N ALA A 18 -2.96 -12.32 -3.10
CA ALA A 18 -4.01 -11.59 -2.39
C ALA A 18 -3.50 -10.39 -1.56
N CYS A 19 -2.21 -10.04 -1.61
CA CYS A 19 -1.74 -8.76 -1.08
C CYS A 19 -2.41 -7.62 -1.86
N SER A 20 -3.41 -6.99 -1.23
CA SER A 20 -4.14 -5.88 -1.83
C SER A 20 -3.24 -4.66 -2.00
N SER A 21 -3.30 -4.01 -3.15
CA SER A 21 -2.61 -2.73 -3.41
C SER A 21 -2.98 -1.65 -2.41
N ARG A 22 -4.22 -1.70 -1.90
CA ARG A 22 -4.69 -0.83 -0.83
C ARG A 22 -3.94 -1.05 0.48
N GLN A 23 -3.71 -2.30 0.84
CA GLN A 23 -3.02 -2.66 2.09
C GLN A 23 -1.54 -2.26 2.04
N ALA A 24 -0.91 -2.39 0.87
CA ALA A 24 0.44 -1.86 0.64
C ALA A 24 0.48 -0.33 0.75
N TYR A 25 -0.49 0.38 0.14
CA TYR A 25 -0.57 1.84 0.22
C TYR A 25 -0.80 2.33 1.66
N GLU A 26 -1.74 1.75 2.38
CA GLU A 26 -2.04 2.11 3.78
C GLU A 26 -0.82 1.89 4.68
N ALA A 27 -0.05 0.82 4.46
CA ALA A 27 1.20 0.58 5.16
C ALA A 27 2.26 1.67 4.86
N MET A 28 2.38 2.11 3.61
CA MET A 28 3.28 3.21 3.23
C MET A 28 2.82 4.54 3.84
N GLN A 29 1.54 4.89 3.71
CA GLN A 29 0.97 6.11 4.28
C GLN A 29 1.15 6.18 5.80
N THR A 30 1.03 5.04 6.49
CA THR A 30 1.29 4.97 7.94
C THR A 30 2.74 5.28 8.28
N ARG A 31 3.70 4.82 7.45
CA ARG A 31 5.12 5.13 7.64
C ARG A 31 5.39 6.63 7.46
N GLU A 32 4.87 7.22 6.40
CA GLU A 32 5.03 8.66 6.12
C GLU A 32 4.47 9.52 7.26
N ARG A 33 3.29 9.17 7.80
CA ARG A 33 2.73 9.86 8.98
C ARG A 33 3.61 9.72 10.21
N ASN A 34 4.18 8.54 10.44
CA ASN A 34 5.08 8.32 11.57
C ASN A 34 6.39 9.10 11.40
N GLU A 35 6.88 9.27 10.17
CA GLU A 35 8.03 10.12 9.88
C GLU A 35 7.76 11.58 10.23
N CYS A 36 6.53 12.07 9.99
CA CYS A 36 6.14 13.41 10.43
C CYS A 36 6.18 13.59 11.96
N LEU A 37 6.11 12.52 12.77
CA LEU A 37 6.28 12.64 14.22
C LEU A 37 7.74 12.88 14.63
N THR A 38 8.68 12.70 13.71
CA THR A 38 10.12 12.84 13.94
C THR A 38 10.69 14.17 13.44
N VAL A 39 9.94 14.91 12.61
CA VAL A 39 10.37 16.21 12.10
C VAL A 39 10.17 17.32 13.15
N PRO A 40 10.89 18.46 13.04
CA PRO A 40 10.67 19.61 13.92
C PRO A 40 9.23 20.14 13.85
N GLU A 41 8.74 20.74 14.95
CA GLU A 41 7.38 21.28 15.05
C GLU A 41 7.05 22.28 13.93
N SER A 42 8.02 23.08 13.49
CA SER A 42 7.86 24.02 12.39
C SER A 42 7.54 23.37 11.04
N GLN A 43 7.91 22.09 10.87
CA GLN A 43 7.70 21.33 9.63
C GLN A 43 6.58 20.27 9.78
N TYR A 44 6.07 20.06 11.00
CA TYR A 44 5.07 19.04 11.29
C TYR A 44 3.79 19.21 10.46
N GLN A 45 3.25 20.43 10.44
CA GLN A 45 1.99 20.72 9.72
C GLN A 45 2.16 20.49 8.22
N GLU A 46 3.23 21.03 7.63
CA GLU A 46 3.51 20.86 6.20
C GLU A 46 3.77 19.39 5.84
N CYS A 47 4.46 18.64 6.70
CA CYS A 47 4.68 17.20 6.53
C CYS A 47 3.34 16.45 6.55
N MET A 48 2.50 16.70 7.57
CA MET A 48 1.21 16.03 7.72
C MET A 48 0.28 16.28 6.54
N GLU A 49 0.20 17.52 6.05
CA GLU A 49 -0.61 17.87 4.87
C GLU A 49 -0.25 17.01 3.65
N ARG A 50 1.04 16.76 3.41
CA ARG A 50 1.52 15.93 2.29
C ARG A 50 1.10 14.46 2.41
N THR A 51 0.90 13.95 3.62
CA THR A 51 0.49 12.55 3.88
C THR A 51 -1.01 12.31 3.81
N THR A 52 -1.82 13.35 3.59
CA THR A 52 -3.29 13.29 3.76
C THR A 52 -4.03 12.70 2.54
N ARG A 53 -3.35 12.51 1.40
CA ARG A 53 -3.96 11.95 0.18
C ARG A 53 -4.63 10.59 0.43
N SER A 54 -5.89 10.46 0.06
CA SER A 54 -6.62 9.19 0.20
C SER A 54 -6.18 8.17 -0.86
N TYR A 55 -6.33 6.87 -0.56
CA TYR A 55 -6.03 5.81 -1.53
C TYR A 55 -6.87 5.95 -2.81
N ASP A 56 -8.14 6.35 -2.68
CA ASP A 56 -9.04 6.50 -3.82
C ASP A 56 -8.61 7.63 -4.76
N GLU A 57 -8.12 8.73 -4.18
CA GLU A 57 -7.58 9.87 -4.94
C GLU A 57 -6.29 9.47 -5.68
N PHE A 58 -5.38 8.77 -4.98
CA PHE A 58 -4.18 8.19 -5.59
C PHE A 58 -4.52 7.20 -6.72
N SER A 59 -5.48 6.30 -6.51
CA SER A 59 -5.88 5.29 -7.51
C SER A 59 -6.46 5.94 -8.77
N ARG A 60 -7.30 6.96 -8.62
CA ARG A 60 -7.88 7.71 -9.75
C ARG A 60 -6.81 8.47 -10.54
N GLU A 61 -5.88 9.15 -9.87
CA GLU A 61 -4.77 9.84 -10.52
C GLU A 61 -3.91 8.85 -11.33
N ARG A 62 -3.59 7.70 -10.74
CA ARG A 62 -2.87 6.60 -11.39
C ARG A 62 -3.57 6.05 -12.64
N GLU A 63 -4.90 5.97 -12.63
CA GLU A 63 -5.69 5.53 -13.78
C GLU A 63 -5.73 6.58 -14.89
N ASN A 64 -5.87 7.86 -14.52
CA ASN A 64 -5.86 8.96 -15.48
C ASN A 64 -4.51 9.13 -16.19
N LEU A 65 -3.39 8.84 -15.51
CA LEU A 65 -2.04 8.87 -16.09
C LEU A 65 -1.74 7.71 -17.05
N LYS A 66 -2.57 6.66 -17.09
CA LYS A 66 -2.41 5.50 -17.97
C LYS A 66 -3.15 5.64 -19.31
N LYS A 67 -3.85 6.75 -19.52
CA LYS A 67 -4.67 7.02 -20.71
C LYS A 67 -3.90 7.81 -21.76
#